data_AF-A0A370B5N5-F1
#
_entry.id   AF-A0A370B5N5-F1
#
_cell.length_a   1.000
_cell.length_b   1.000
_cell.length_c   1.000
_cell.angle_alpha   90.00
_cell.angle_beta   90.00
_cell.angle_gamma   90.00
#
_symmetry.space_group_name_H-M   'P 1'
#
loop_
_entity.id
_entity.type
_entity.pdbx_description
1 polymer ?
#
loop_
_entity_poly.entity_id
_entity_poly.type
_entity_poly.pdbx_seq_one_letter_code
_entity_poly.pdbx_strand_id
1 'polypeptide(L)'
;ADCAALENLAAEWLARGATPDHLTVSLTAGLPHPLHSPAAIARKRLETKMPPEPVSAQTAAQAAARPVRVLRTIVMCITCENDETNSTIIRGVCVDCRKESGMDMDMDPEDGTDTGPGPGDATRTLVDTARRAAEIRAAAGLKSRRGKGKGKGKR
;
A
#
# COMPACT_ATOMS: atom_id res chain seq x y z
N ALA A 1 27.20 18.98 18.25
CA ALA A 1 26.03 19.39 19.08
C ALA A 1 24.72 19.03 18.38
N ASP A 2 24.61 19.23 17.07
CA ASP A 2 23.35 18.98 16.32
C ASP A 2 22.81 17.55 16.40
N CYS A 3 23.67 16.52 16.37
CA CYS A 3 23.22 15.13 16.51
C CYS A 3 22.50 14.88 17.84
N ALA A 4 23.04 15.40 18.95
CA ALA A 4 22.41 15.28 20.26
C ALA A 4 21.06 16.03 20.32
N ALA A 5 20.95 17.15 19.60
CA ALA A 5 19.69 17.89 19.51
C ALA A 5 18.61 17.16 18.70
N LEU A 6 18.98 16.23 17.80
CA LEU A 6 18.06 15.45 16.97
C LEU A 6 17.77 14.05 17.54
N GLU A 7 18.54 13.61 18.53
CA GLU A 7 18.49 12.25 19.07
C GLU A 7 17.10 11.87 19.58
N ASN A 8 16.43 12.75 20.32
CA ASN A 8 15.09 12.50 20.84
C ASN A 8 14.06 12.26 19.72
N LEU A 9 14.11 13.06 18.66
CA LEU A 9 13.20 12.91 17.50
C LEU A 9 13.49 11.60 16.75
N ALA A 10 14.77 11.25 16.58
CA ALA A 10 15.16 9.98 15.96
C ALA A 10 14.75 8.78 16.82
N ALA A 11 14.89 8.87 18.14
CA ALA A 11 14.44 7.84 19.08
C ALA A 11 12.92 7.62 19.00
N GLU A 12 12.15 8.70 18.85
CA GLU A 12 10.70 8.62 18.70
C GLU A 12 10.31 7.95 17.37
N TRP A 13 11.01 8.24 16.27
CA TRP A 13 10.84 7.51 15.00
C TRP A 13 11.02 6.00 15.18
N LEU A 14 12.09 5.59 15.87
CA LEU A 14 12.37 4.19 16.14
C LEU A 14 11.30 3.56 17.06
N ALA A 15 10.80 4.30 18.06
CA ALA A 15 9.72 3.85 18.93
C ALA A 15 8.41 3.64 18.17
N ARG A 16 8.16 4.42 17.10
CA ARG A 16 7.02 4.23 16.19
C ARG A 16 7.25 3.12 15.15
N GLY A 17 8.37 2.41 15.23
CA GLY A 17 8.67 1.24 14.39
C GLY A 17 9.40 1.57 13.09
N ALA A 18 9.91 2.79 12.91
CA ALA A 18 10.79 3.09 11.77
C ALA A 18 12.10 2.30 11.87
N THR A 19 12.61 1.85 10.73
CA THR A 19 13.95 1.25 10.63
C THR A 19 15.01 2.34 10.40
N PRO A 20 16.30 2.05 10.67
CA PRO A 20 17.39 2.96 10.33
C PRO A 20 17.43 3.35 8.83
N ASP A 21 17.09 2.41 7.95
CA ASP A 21 17.00 2.68 6.50
C ASP A 21 15.84 3.63 6.18
N HIS A 22 14.68 3.44 6.82
CA HIS A 22 13.54 4.34 6.66
C HIS A 22 13.87 5.77 7.11
N LEU A 23 14.59 5.91 8.23
CA LEU A 23 15.13 7.19 8.69
C LEU A 23 16.06 7.79 7.62
N THR A 24 17.03 7.02 7.14
CA THR A 24 18.02 7.50 6.16
C THR A 24 17.34 8.01 4.89
N VAL A 25 16.44 7.23 4.31
CA VAL A 25 15.68 7.62 3.12
C VAL A 25 14.84 8.87 3.40
N SER A 26 14.16 8.91 4.53
CA SER A 26 13.32 10.06 4.88
C SER A 26 14.10 11.36 5.03
N LEU A 27 15.31 11.30 5.59
CA LEU A 27 16.19 12.46 5.80
C LEU A 27 16.89 12.90 4.51
N THR A 28 17.21 11.98 3.61
CA THR A 28 18.10 12.26 2.46
C THR A 28 17.42 12.28 1.09
N ALA A 29 16.19 11.75 0.96
CA ALA A 29 15.51 11.71 -0.33
C ALA A 29 15.12 13.12 -0.83
N GLY A 30 15.53 13.51 -2.03
CA GLY A 30 15.13 14.79 -2.64
C GLY A 30 15.64 16.00 -1.87
N LEU A 31 16.93 16.03 -1.51
CA LEU A 31 17.55 17.19 -0.89
C LEU A 31 17.62 18.37 -1.88
N PRO A 32 17.35 19.60 -1.44
CA PRO A 32 17.51 20.78 -2.29
C PRO A 32 18.99 21.01 -2.61
N HIS A 33 19.24 21.58 -3.79
CA HIS A 33 20.55 22.02 -4.20
C HIS A 33 20.52 23.52 -4.53
N PRO A 34 21.36 24.36 -3.91
CA PRO A 34 22.39 24.04 -2.91
C PRO A 34 21.85 23.76 -1.49
N LEU A 35 22.60 22.94 -0.73
CA LEU A 35 22.24 22.53 0.63
C LEU A 35 22.95 23.40 1.68
N HIS A 36 22.24 24.38 2.23
CA HIS A 36 22.84 25.36 3.15
C HIS A 36 22.83 24.94 4.64
N SER A 37 21.84 24.16 5.07
CA SER A 37 21.73 23.74 6.48
C SER A 37 21.20 22.29 6.60
N PRO A 38 22.10 21.30 6.68
CA PRO A 38 21.73 19.90 6.83
C PRO A 38 20.94 19.64 8.11
N ALA A 39 21.35 20.24 9.23
CA ALA A 39 20.69 20.04 10.53
C ALA A 39 19.25 20.58 10.56
N ALA A 40 19.00 21.74 9.95
CA ALA A 40 17.65 22.31 9.87
C ALA A 40 16.72 21.46 9.00
N ILE A 41 17.22 20.94 7.87
CA ILE A 41 16.45 20.05 6.99
C ILE A 41 16.17 18.72 7.69
N ALA A 42 17.16 18.15 8.38
CA ALA A 42 16.98 16.92 9.14
C ALA A 42 15.91 17.08 10.22
N ARG A 43 15.96 18.15 11.01
CA ARG A 43 14.92 18.46 12.02
C ARG A 43 13.53 18.56 11.38
N LYS A 44 13.38 19.41 10.36
CA LYS A 44 12.10 19.60 9.67
C LYS A 44 11.54 18.28 9.15
N ARG A 45 12.39 17.41 8.61
CA ARG A 45 11.97 16.10 8.09
C ARG A 45 11.58 15.13 9.20
N LEU A 46 12.32 15.09 10.31
CA LEU A 46 11.95 14.28 11.47
C LEU A 46 10.58 14.68 12.02
N GLU A 47 10.26 15.98 12.06
CA GLU A 47 8.97 16.49 12.53
C GLU A 47 7.84 16.25 11.51
N THR A 48 8.05 16.64 10.24
CA THR A 48 7.00 16.62 9.21
C THR A 48 6.72 15.24 8.62
N LYS A 49 7.70 14.34 8.61
CA LYS A 49 7.56 12.97 8.07
C LYS A 49 7.43 11.92 9.16
N MET A 50 7.17 12.35 10.40
CA MET A 50 7.00 11.48 11.55
C MET A 50 6.04 10.32 11.20
N PRO A 51 6.45 9.05 11.36
CA PRO A 51 5.55 7.92 11.19
C PRO A 51 4.32 8.10 12.09
N PRO A 52 3.12 7.67 11.67
CA PRO A 52 1.98 7.64 12.58
C PRO A 52 2.28 6.76 13.79
N GLU A 53 1.58 7.00 14.90
CA GLU A 53 1.74 6.15 16.07
C GLU A 53 1.40 4.69 15.73
N PRO A 54 2.19 3.73 16.24
CA PRO A 54 1.95 2.33 15.97
C PRO A 54 0.61 1.95 16.58
N VAL A 55 -0.29 1.51 15.71
CA VAL A 55 -1.58 0.96 16.14
C VAL A 55 -1.29 -0.28 16.99
N SER A 56 -1.88 -0.36 18.18
CA SER A 56 -1.64 -1.51 19.06
C SER A 56 -2.03 -2.81 18.34
N ALA A 57 -1.32 -3.90 18.62
CA ALA A 57 -1.62 -5.20 18.00
C ALA A 57 -3.09 -5.62 18.21
N GLN A 58 -3.70 -5.22 19.32
CA GLN A 58 -5.10 -5.48 19.62
C GLN A 58 -6.02 -4.66 18.72
N THR A 59 -5.75 -3.37 18.53
CA THR A 59 -6.54 -2.50 17.64
C THR A 59 -6.36 -2.92 16.18
N ALA A 60 -5.16 -3.32 15.78
CA ALA A 60 -4.88 -3.85 14.44
C ALA A 60 -5.62 -5.17 14.20
N ALA A 61 -5.63 -6.09 15.17
CA ALA A 61 -6.38 -7.34 15.09
C ALA A 61 -7.90 -7.09 15.02
N GLN A 62 -8.42 -6.16 15.82
CA GLN A 62 -9.83 -5.75 15.75
C GLN A 62 -10.18 -5.11 14.40
N ALA A 63 -9.31 -4.26 13.85
CA ALA A 63 -9.50 -3.68 12.53
C ALA A 63 -9.48 -4.74 11.43
N ALA A 64 -8.57 -5.73 11.52
CA ALA A 64 -8.51 -6.85 10.58
C ALA A 64 -9.71 -7.80 10.70
N ALA A 65 -10.28 -7.94 11.90
CA ALA A 65 -11.50 -8.72 12.14
C ALA A 65 -12.77 -8.00 11.67
N ARG A 66 -12.73 -6.68 11.46
CA ARG A 66 -13.88 -5.96 10.91
C ARG A 66 -13.99 -6.24 9.42
N PRO A 67 -15.19 -6.61 8.92
CA PRO A 67 -15.39 -6.75 7.49
C PRO A 67 -15.16 -5.38 6.84
N VAL A 68 -14.15 -5.32 5.95
CA VAL A 68 -13.92 -4.14 5.10
C VAL A 68 -15.15 -3.97 4.24
N ARG A 69 -15.85 -2.84 4.38
CA ARG A 69 -16.97 -2.50 3.51
C ARG A 69 -16.47 -1.60 2.39
N VAL A 70 -16.55 -2.08 1.16
CA VAL A 70 -16.37 -1.22 -0.02
C VAL A 70 -17.65 -0.38 -0.15
N LEU A 71 -17.56 0.91 0.15
CA LEU A 71 -18.72 1.81 0.08
C LEU A 71 -19.11 2.11 -1.37
N ARG A 72 -18.10 2.22 -2.24
CA ARG A 72 -18.26 2.46 -3.67
C ARG A 72 -17.01 1.99 -4.41
N THR A 73 -17.19 1.49 -5.62
CA THR A 73 -16.14 1.28 -6.61
C THR A 73 -16.35 2.32 -7.71
N ILE A 74 -15.28 2.97 -8.16
CA ILE A 74 -15.32 3.97 -9.23
C ILE A 74 -14.39 3.47 -10.35
N VAL A 75 -14.88 3.47 -11.58
CA VAL A 75 -14.05 3.20 -12.76
C VAL A 75 -13.42 4.52 -13.23
N MET A 76 -12.13 4.48 -13.56
CA MET A 76 -11.37 5.63 -14.06
C MET A 76 -10.73 5.30 -15.41
N CYS A 77 -10.61 6.32 -16.26
CA CYS A 77 -9.83 6.24 -17.49
C CYS A 77 -8.35 6.12 -17.15
N ILE A 78 -7.68 5.09 -17.66
CA ILE A 78 -6.24 4.88 -17.45
C ILE A 78 -5.36 5.98 -18.09
N THR A 79 -5.91 6.73 -19.04
CA THR A 79 -5.16 7.72 -19.82
C THR A 79 -5.23 9.12 -19.20
N CYS A 80 -6.43 9.60 -18.90
CA CYS A 80 -6.65 10.97 -18.44
C CYS A 80 -7.21 11.07 -17.00
N GLU A 81 -7.35 9.92 -16.31
CA GLU A 81 -7.84 9.82 -14.92
C GLU A 81 -9.27 10.32 -14.70
N ASN A 82 -10.00 10.65 -15.76
CA ASN A 82 -11.41 10.98 -15.66
C ASN A 82 -12.22 9.78 -15.18
N ASP A 83 -13.17 10.00 -14.27
CA ASP A 83 -14.00 8.93 -13.74
C ASP A 83 -15.33 8.77 -14.50
N GLU A 84 -16.08 7.73 -14.12
CA GLU A 84 -17.42 7.41 -14.64
C GLU A 84 -18.47 8.52 -14.40
N THR A 85 -18.19 9.49 -13.52
CA THR A 85 -19.06 10.66 -13.27
C THR A 85 -18.84 11.73 -14.34
N ASN A 86 -17.61 11.84 -14.84
CA ASN A 86 -17.23 12.90 -15.78
C ASN A 86 -17.19 12.44 -17.24
N SER A 87 -17.15 11.13 -17.51
CA SER A 87 -17.16 10.58 -18.88
C SER A 87 -17.59 9.11 -18.92
N THR A 88 -18.12 8.67 -20.06
CA THR A 88 -18.37 7.24 -20.29
C THR A 88 -17.05 6.51 -20.51
N ILE A 89 -16.79 5.48 -19.71
CA ILE A 89 -15.58 4.66 -19.77
C ILE A 89 -15.89 3.31 -20.42
N ILE A 90 -15.19 2.99 -21.50
CA ILE A 90 -15.34 1.73 -22.26
C ILE A 90 -14.01 0.97 -22.17
N ARG A 91 -14.03 -0.20 -21.52
CA ARG A 91 -12.85 -1.06 -21.30
C ARG A 91 -11.67 -0.32 -20.64
N GLY A 92 -11.95 0.59 -19.70
CA GLY A 92 -10.93 1.33 -18.93
C GLY A 92 -10.40 2.60 -19.61
N VAL A 93 -10.97 3.03 -20.74
CA VAL A 93 -10.61 4.28 -21.42
C VAL A 93 -11.87 5.10 -21.72
N CYS A 94 -11.85 6.42 -21.47
CA CYS A 94 -12.99 7.28 -21.77
C CYS A 94 -13.18 7.46 -23.29
N VAL A 95 -14.40 7.80 -23.71
CA VAL A 95 -14.74 8.01 -25.13
C VAL A 95 -13.84 9.01 -25.85
N ASP A 96 -13.33 10.04 -25.17
CA ASP A 96 -12.49 11.06 -25.79
C ASP A 96 -11.08 10.52 -26.03
N CYS A 97 -10.46 9.91 -25.03
CA CYS A 97 -9.15 9.27 -25.19
C CYS A 97 -9.19 8.07 -26.16
N ARG A 98 -10.33 7.37 -26.29
CA ARG A 98 -10.50 6.30 -27.30
C ARG A 98 -10.49 6.84 -28.72
N LYS A 99 -11.20 7.94 -28.98
CA LYS A 99 -11.19 8.64 -30.28
C LYS A 99 -9.80 9.15 -30.62
N GLU A 100 -9.14 9.81 -29.67
CA GLU A 100 -7.77 10.30 -29.84
C GLU A 100 -6.78 9.19 -30.16
N SER A 101 -6.98 8.01 -29.56
CA SER A 101 -6.10 6.85 -29.74
C SER A 101 -6.48 5.96 -30.92
N GLY A 102 -7.56 6.26 -31.65
CA GLY A 102 -8.06 5.43 -32.76
C GLY A 102 -8.60 4.06 -32.33
N MET A 103 -8.89 3.84 -31.04
CA MET A 103 -9.37 2.55 -30.49
C MET A 103 -10.81 2.20 -30.91
N ASP A 104 -11.48 3.13 -31.58
CA ASP A 104 -12.86 2.97 -32.08
C ASP A 104 -12.89 2.57 -33.56
N MET A 105 -11.72 2.38 -34.19
CA MET A 105 -11.62 1.86 -35.56
C MET A 105 -11.31 0.36 -35.54
N ASP A 106 -12.32 -0.41 -35.95
CA ASP A 106 -12.34 -1.82 -36.35
C ASP A 106 -12.31 -2.92 -35.28
N MET A 107 -13.47 -3.55 -35.05
CA MET A 107 -13.63 -5.00 -34.82
C MET A 107 -15.04 -5.44 -35.23
N ASP A 108 -15.11 -6.32 -36.24
CA ASP A 108 -16.29 -7.08 -36.65
C ASP A 108 -16.91 -7.85 -35.47
N PRO A 109 -18.24 -8.03 -35.42
CA PRO A 109 -18.92 -8.61 -34.28
C PRO A 109 -18.97 -10.14 -34.41
N GLU A 110 -17.87 -10.84 -34.12
CA GLU A 110 -17.94 -12.30 -33.94
C GLU A 110 -17.50 -12.72 -32.52
N ASP A 111 -18.54 -13.06 -31.76
CA ASP A 111 -18.66 -14.13 -30.77
C ASP A 111 -17.70 -14.20 -29.57
N GLY A 112 -18.29 -14.16 -28.38
CA GLY A 112 -17.60 -14.42 -27.13
C GLY A 112 -18.09 -13.56 -25.99
N THR A 113 -19.24 -13.91 -25.43
CA THR A 113 -19.74 -13.41 -24.14
C THR A 113 -18.72 -13.70 -23.04
N ASP A 114 -17.79 -12.78 -22.79
CA ASP A 114 -17.08 -12.69 -21.52
C ASP A 114 -17.99 -12.00 -20.50
N THR A 115 -18.96 -12.76 -19.99
CA THR A 115 -19.60 -12.43 -18.71
C THR A 115 -18.57 -12.62 -17.60
N GLY A 116 -17.62 -11.68 -17.51
CA GLY A 116 -16.93 -11.41 -16.26
C GLY A 116 -17.97 -11.13 -15.17
N PRO A 117 -17.71 -11.49 -13.91
CA PRO A 117 -18.68 -11.30 -12.83
C PRO A 117 -19.11 -9.83 -12.81
N GLY A 118 -20.40 -9.60 -13.04
CA GLY A 118 -20.99 -8.27 -13.07
C GLY A 118 -20.78 -7.52 -11.74
N PRO A 119 -21.09 -6.22 -11.69
CA PRO A 119 -20.95 -5.41 -10.49
C PRO A 119 -22.07 -5.77 -9.50
N GLY A 120 -21.98 -6.96 -8.92
CA GLY A 120 -22.89 -7.50 -7.93
C GLY A 120 -22.07 -8.20 -6.87
N ASP A 121 -21.83 -7.49 -5.77
CA ASP A 121 -21.30 -8.02 -4.52
C ASP A 121 -20.04 -8.90 -4.67
N ALA A 122 -18.93 -8.29 -5.07
CA ALA A 122 -17.62 -8.89 -4.84
C ALA A 122 -17.30 -8.77 -3.35
N THR A 123 -17.96 -9.59 -2.52
CA THR A 123 -17.51 -9.84 -1.16
C THR A 123 -16.14 -10.51 -1.27
N ARG A 124 -15.07 -9.71 -1.32
CA ARG A 124 -13.71 -10.22 -1.20
C ARG A 124 -13.62 -10.83 0.20
N THR A 125 -13.79 -12.13 0.28
CA THR A 125 -13.46 -12.86 1.50
C THR A 125 -11.98 -12.64 1.72
N LEU A 126 -11.64 -11.97 2.82
CA LEU A 126 -10.25 -11.87 3.27
C LEU A 126 -9.79 -13.30 3.56
N VAL A 127 -9.12 -13.92 2.60
CA VAL A 127 -8.42 -15.17 2.84
C VAL A 127 -7.23 -14.83 3.71
N ASP A 128 -7.09 -15.50 4.84
CA ASP A 128 -5.86 -15.49 5.61
C ASP A 128 -4.73 -16.05 4.73
N THR A 129 -4.01 -15.14 4.07
CA THR A 129 -2.95 -15.46 3.13
C THR A 129 -1.80 -16.18 3.83
N ALA A 130 -1.58 -15.94 5.12
CA ALA A 130 -0.57 -16.64 5.90
C ALA A 130 -0.95 -18.10 6.13
N ARG A 131 -2.20 -18.37 6.51
CA ARG A 131 -2.75 -19.73 6.62
C ARG A 131 -2.72 -20.44 5.27
N ARG A 132 -3.22 -19.80 4.21
CA ARG A 132 -3.24 -20.38 2.86
C ARG A 132 -1.84 -20.69 2.35
N ALA A 133 -0.88 -19.81 2.58
CA ALA A 133 0.52 -20.04 2.23
C ALA A 133 1.16 -21.16 3.09
N ALA A 134 0.73 -21.34 4.34
CA ALA A 134 1.18 -22.46 5.17
C ALA A 134 0.62 -23.80 4.68
N GLU A 135 -0.65 -23.85 4.28
CA GLU A 135 -1.29 -25.04 3.68
C GLU A 135 -0.57 -25.46 2.39
N ILE A 136 -0.33 -24.51 1.48
CA ILE A 136 0.37 -24.78 0.21
C ILE A 136 1.78 -25.31 0.46
N ARG A 137 2.52 -24.71 1.41
CA ARG A 137 3.85 -25.20 1.78
C ARG A 137 3.80 -26.61 2.38
N ALA A 138 2.86 -26.89 3.28
CA ALA A 138 2.70 -28.21 3.87
C ALA A 138 2.37 -29.27 2.80
N ALA A 139 1.49 -28.95 1.85
CA ALA A 139 1.16 -29.82 0.72
C ALA A 139 2.38 -30.08 -0.18
N ALA A 140 3.28 -29.11 -0.31
CA ALA A 140 4.55 -29.25 -1.02
C ALA A 140 5.68 -29.89 -0.17
N GLY A 141 5.40 -30.38 1.04
CA GLY A 141 6.40 -30.97 1.94
C GLY A 141 7.39 -29.94 2.54
N LEU A 142 7.13 -28.65 2.37
CA LEU A 142 7.95 -27.56 2.87
C LEU A 142 7.55 -27.21 4.31
N LYS A 143 8.56 -27.11 5.17
CA LYS A 143 8.39 -26.74 6.59
C LYS A 143 7.82 -25.32 6.69
N SER A 144 6.86 -25.10 7.60
CA SER A 144 6.40 -23.75 7.89
C SER A 144 7.57 -22.92 8.44
N ARG A 145 7.71 -21.67 7.98
CA ARG A 145 8.69 -20.74 8.55
C ARG A 145 8.20 -20.36 9.95
N ARG A 146 8.54 -21.17 10.95
CA ARG A 146 8.30 -20.86 12.36
C ARG A 146 9.05 -19.56 12.68
N GLY A 147 8.31 -18.52 13.01
CA GLY A 147 8.88 -17.29 13.56
C GLY A 147 9.72 -17.61 14.80
N LYS A 148 10.90 -17.01 14.88
CA LYS A 148 11.86 -17.15 15.98
C LYS A 148 11.29 -16.52 17.26
N GLY A 149 10.43 -17.25 17.97
CA GLY A 149 9.90 -16.90 19.29
C GLY A 149 10.80 -17.45 20.40
N LYS A 150 11.24 -16.56 21.28
CA LYS A 150 12.26 -16.71 22.31
C LYS A 150 12.07 -17.92 23.23
N GLY A 151 13.17 -18.61 23.54
CA GLY A 151 13.24 -19.62 24.60
C GLY A 151 12.96 -18.99 25.96
N LYS A 152 11.96 -19.52 26.68
CA LYS A 152 11.86 -19.35 28.13
C LYS A 152 12.67 -20.47 28.79
N GLY A 153 13.88 -20.14 29.22
CA GLY A 153 14.62 -20.97 30.18
C GLY A 153 13.95 -20.88 31.54
N LYS A 154 13.55 -22.03 32.08
CA LYS A 154 13.25 -22.20 33.51
C LYS A 154 14.58 -22.37 34.24
N ARG A 155 14.88 -21.52 35.22
CA ARG A 155 15.62 -21.85 36.44
C ARG A 155 14.98 -21.06 37.57
#